data_AF-A0A4P6LZT7-F1
#
_entry.id   AF-A0A4P6LZT7-F1
#
_cell.length_a   1.000
_cell.length_b   1.000
_cell.length_c   1.000
_cell.angle_alpha   90.00
_cell.angle_beta   90.00
_cell.angle_gamma   90.00
#
_symmetry.space_group_name_H-M   'P 1'
#
loop_
_entity.id
_entity.type
_entity.pdbx_description
1 polymer ?
#
loop_
_entity_poly.entity_id
_entity_poly.type
_entity_poly.pdbx_seq_one_letter_code
_entity_poly.pdbx_strand_id
1 'polypeptide(L)'
;MLNEPVIFGRFIVNPTQGREYFEIYKKISPDSNQYRCLERTQTALGQHFLDFLENSEEALPPIIDHYNKVFKYLDKDYLDQTKIHTTMDFITRIYENLSGVHPFWRSTFNLSPVLTSYKWYEFYYLREYMNFDASDITEADRDDKMQNYWEQVRKNIMHELKELEEFQNFISSMRNAVTFCLDYSSFPEFSKLHTQQRAYLYQSHFDSNFMRNQPIQNIFNLSDRASALNPDRKIHFSNNNDVMVSSIISNANYYELIKKTKTSLDFSALAASLEKTSIETTTNLDITTLEDIKTICLYTFSLLVSNNVHVRPCKNCGRLFSPYNRKDELYCSRIQANSKTCREDYYDKQIHADELIRYYRTAYKRENARKQRNIINKPSSEKEFTQWAKKAKKALEKAKKGDLSFDEFKKILDREG
;
A
#
# COMPACT_ATOMS: atom_id res chain seq x y z
N MET A 1 -27.59 6.83 -15.22
CA MET A 1 -26.50 6.68 -14.23
C MET A 1 -25.40 5.68 -14.63
N LEU A 2 -25.47 5.03 -15.80
CA LEU A 2 -24.43 4.13 -16.36
C LEU A 2 -23.09 4.81 -16.74
N ASN A 3 -22.92 6.11 -16.47
CA ASN A 3 -21.86 6.97 -17.00
C ASN A 3 -20.84 7.44 -15.96
N GLU A 4 -20.79 6.81 -14.78
CA GLU A 4 -19.71 7.09 -13.84
C GLU A 4 -18.37 6.54 -14.33
N PRO A 5 -17.27 7.27 -14.07
CA PRO A 5 -16.01 7.05 -14.72
C PRO A 5 -15.36 5.75 -14.22
N VAL A 6 -15.13 4.81 -15.13
CA VAL A 6 -14.27 3.65 -14.88
C VAL A 6 -12.89 4.17 -14.46
N ILE A 7 -12.47 3.83 -13.24
CA ILE A 7 -11.16 4.12 -12.69
C ILE A 7 -10.43 2.80 -12.50
N PHE A 8 -9.19 2.72 -12.96
CA PHE A 8 -8.31 1.58 -12.69
C PHE A 8 -6.91 2.07 -12.34
N GLY A 9 -6.14 1.21 -11.68
CA GLY A 9 -4.76 1.48 -11.31
C GLY A 9 -3.81 0.68 -12.18
N ARG A 10 -2.66 1.24 -12.52
CA ARG A 10 -1.60 0.56 -13.25
C ARG A 10 -0.33 0.59 -12.42
N PHE A 11 0.17 -0.60 -12.10
CA PHE A 11 1.45 -0.77 -11.44
C PHE A 11 2.53 -1.03 -12.49
N ILE A 12 3.62 -0.28 -12.43
CA ILE A 12 4.71 -0.31 -13.40
C ILE A 12 6.00 -0.57 -12.64
N VAL A 13 6.72 -1.62 -13.01
CA VAL A 13 8.00 -1.94 -12.38
C VAL A 13 9.16 -1.72 -13.33
N ASN A 14 10.17 -0.99 -12.87
CA ASN A 14 11.46 -0.89 -13.52
C ASN A 14 12.54 -1.52 -12.62
N PRO A 15 12.77 -2.85 -12.75
CA PRO A 15 13.71 -3.55 -11.87
C PRO A 15 15.15 -3.10 -12.10
N THR A 16 15.53 -2.71 -13.33
CA THR A 16 16.89 -2.25 -13.65
C THR A 16 17.27 -0.98 -12.91
N GLN A 17 16.31 -0.07 -12.70
CA GLN A 17 16.50 1.16 -11.95
C GLN A 17 16.19 1.00 -10.45
N GLY A 18 15.69 -0.16 -10.02
CA GLY A 18 15.18 -0.36 -8.66
C GLY A 18 14.05 0.61 -8.32
N ARG A 19 13.16 0.87 -9.29
CA ARG A 19 12.04 1.81 -9.17
C ARG A 19 10.73 1.15 -9.53
N GLU A 20 9.66 1.67 -8.98
CA GLU A 20 8.30 1.30 -9.35
C GLU A 20 7.42 2.56 -9.37
N TYR A 21 6.31 2.46 -10.09
CA TYR A 21 5.33 3.51 -10.23
C TYR A 21 3.93 2.94 -10.06
N PHE A 22 3.04 3.75 -9.50
CA PHE A 22 1.63 3.47 -9.50
C PHE A 22 0.89 4.65 -10.13
N GLU A 23 0.07 4.36 -11.14
CA GLU A 23 -0.67 5.36 -11.89
C GLU A 23 -2.18 5.08 -11.78
N ILE A 24 -2.97 6.10 -11.50
CA ILE A 24 -4.43 5.98 -11.45
C ILE A 24 -5.01 6.59 -12.72
N TYR A 25 -5.80 5.80 -13.44
CA TYR A 25 -6.42 6.18 -14.71
C TYR A 25 -7.92 6.35 -14.56
N LYS A 26 -8.48 7.32 -15.28
CA LYS A 26 -9.91 7.60 -15.36
C LYS A 26 -10.38 7.59 -16.81
N LYS A 27 -11.47 6.89 -17.11
CA LYS A 27 -12.08 6.89 -18.44
C LYS A 27 -12.61 8.28 -18.80
N ILE A 28 -12.30 8.75 -20.01
CA ILE A 28 -12.62 10.12 -20.44
C ILE A 28 -14.09 10.26 -20.80
N SER A 29 -14.66 9.25 -21.47
CA SER A 29 -16.10 9.17 -21.73
C SER A 29 -16.56 7.71 -21.67
N PRO A 30 -17.83 7.46 -21.31
CA PRO A 30 -18.40 6.10 -21.23
C PRO A 30 -18.20 5.29 -22.51
N ASP A 31 -18.32 5.95 -23.67
CA ASP A 31 -18.26 5.30 -25.00
C ASP A 31 -16.84 5.25 -25.61
N SER A 32 -15.84 5.88 -24.99
CA SER A 32 -14.46 5.89 -25.53
C SER A 32 -13.54 4.94 -24.79
N ASN A 33 -12.66 4.23 -25.51
CA ASN A 33 -11.58 3.45 -24.90
C ASN A 33 -10.38 4.31 -24.47
N GLN A 34 -10.59 5.61 -24.23
CA GLN A 34 -9.54 6.55 -23.86
C GLN A 34 -9.55 6.81 -22.35
N TYR A 35 -8.36 6.73 -21.74
CA TYR A 35 -8.16 6.99 -20.31
C TYR A 35 -7.15 8.10 -20.09
N ARG A 36 -7.36 8.88 -19.02
CA ARG A 36 -6.46 9.95 -18.55
C ARG A 36 -5.85 9.57 -17.21
N CYS A 37 -4.54 9.77 -17.06
CA CYS A 37 -3.84 9.63 -15.78
C CYS A 37 -4.23 10.79 -14.85
N LEU A 38 -4.64 10.48 -13.62
CA LEU A 38 -5.00 11.44 -12.58
C LEU A 38 -3.87 11.67 -11.59
N GLU A 39 -3.19 10.59 -11.23
CA GLU A 39 -2.19 10.58 -10.16
C GLU A 39 -1.10 9.59 -10.55
N ARG A 40 0.14 9.95 -10.22
CA ARG A 40 1.31 9.08 -10.38
C ARG A 40 2.19 9.19 -9.15
N THR A 41 2.50 8.05 -8.56
CA THR A 41 3.49 7.92 -7.49
C THR A 41 4.71 7.18 -8.02
N GLN A 42 5.89 7.57 -7.53
CA GLN A 42 7.15 6.89 -7.82
C GLN A 42 7.83 6.55 -6.50
N THR A 43 8.23 5.29 -6.34
CA THR A 43 8.86 4.78 -5.13
C THR A 43 10.04 3.87 -5.44
N ALA A 44 10.77 3.46 -4.38
CA ALA A 44 11.74 2.39 -4.49
C ALA A 44 11.03 1.07 -4.83
N LEU A 45 11.71 0.18 -5.56
CA LEU A 45 11.19 -1.16 -5.83
C LEU A 45 10.76 -1.85 -4.52
N GLY A 46 9.51 -2.31 -4.46
CA GLY A 46 8.91 -2.99 -3.32
C GLY A 46 8.18 -2.09 -2.33
N GLN A 47 8.26 -0.77 -2.45
CA GLN A 47 7.75 0.12 -1.41
C GLN A 47 6.22 0.16 -1.35
N HIS A 48 5.52 0.24 -2.49
CA HIS A 48 4.06 0.13 -2.57
C HIS A 48 3.56 -1.20 -2.02
N PHE A 49 4.28 -2.30 -2.31
CA PHE A 49 3.99 -3.61 -1.75
C PHE A 49 4.11 -3.63 -0.22
N LEU A 50 5.20 -3.08 0.34
CA LEU A 50 5.39 -3.00 1.80
C LEU A 50 4.33 -2.14 2.47
N ASP A 51 4.06 -0.95 1.91
CA ASP A 51 3.04 -0.02 2.40
C ASP A 51 1.65 -0.65 2.37
N PHE A 52 1.33 -1.35 1.28
CA PHE A 52 0.08 -2.09 1.13
C PHE A 52 -0.09 -3.15 2.21
N LEU A 53 0.93 -3.99 2.44
CA LEU A 53 0.85 -5.04 3.46
C LEU A 53 0.66 -4.46 4.86
N GLU A 54 1.45 -3.45 5.22
CA GLU A 54 1.43 -2.85 6.56
C GLU A 54 0.12 -2.12 6.83
N ASN A 55 -0.35 -1.27 5.90
CA ASN A 55 -1.60 -0.54 6.06
C ASN A 55 -2.82 -1.48 6.05
N SER A 56 -2.81 -2.52 5.20
CA SER A 56 -3.95 -3.43 5.06
C SER A 56 -4.08 -4.39 6.24
N GLU A 57 -2.96 -4.80 6.86
CA GLU A 57 -3.02 -5.64 8.07
C GLU A 57 -3.71 -4.92 9.23
N GLU A 58 -3.46 -3.63 9.40
CA GLU A 58 -4.09 -2.83 10.45
C GLU A 58 -5.56 -2.51 10.12
N ALA A 59 -5.84 -2.14 8.85
CA ALA A 59 -7.14 -1.59 8.48
C ALA A 59 -8.20 -2.64 8.07
N LEU A 60 -7.82 -3.77 7.46
CA LEU A 60 -8.78 -4.75 6.95
C LEU A 60 -9.66 -5.39 8.02
N PRO A 61 -9.14 -5.90 9.16
CA PRO A 61 -9.96 -6.64 10.12
C PRO A 61 -11.21 -5.88 10.60
N PRO A 62 -11.13 -4.61 11.06
CA PRO A 62 -12.33 -3.88 11.49
C PRO A 62 -13.27 -3.53 10.32
N ILE A 63 -12.74 -3.35 9.10
CA ILE A 63 -13.55 -3.10 7.91
C ILE A 63 -14.36 -4.35 7.54
N ILE A 64 -13.73 -5.52 7.53
CA ILE A 64 -14.37 -6.81 7.24
C ILE A 64 -15.45 -7.12 8.28
N ASP A 65 -15.18 -6.89 9.58
CA ASP A 65 -16.20 -7.04 10.63
C ASP A 65 -17.39 -6.10 10.42
N HIS A 66 -17.14 -4.84 10.05
CA HIS A 66 -18.22 -3.91 9.72
C HIS A 66 -19.02 -4.36 8.49
N TYR A 67 -18.34 -4.81 7.43
CA TYR A 67 -18.97 -5.27 6.20
C TYR A 67 -19.83 -6.52 6.46
N ASN A 68 -19.33 -7.47 7.26
CA ASN A 68 -20.09 -8.63 7.71
C ASN A 68 -21.35 -8.24 8.50
N LYS A 69 -21.28 -7.19 9.34
CA LYS A 69 -22.46 -6.68 10.07
C LYS A 69 -23.49 -6.06 9.13
N VAL A 70 -23.04 -5.27 8.15
CA VAL A 70 -23.91 -4.70 7.10
C VAL A 70 -24.56 -5.80 6.28
N PHE A 71 -23.81 -6.83 5.89
CA PHE A 71 -24.35 -7.98 5.18
C PHE A 71 -25.38 -8.75 6.00
N LYS A 72 -25.14 -9.00 7.30
CA LYS A 72 -26.15 -9.62 8.18
C LYS A 72 -27.42 -8.79 8.31
N TYR A 73 -27.30 -7.47 8.32
CA TYR A 73 -28.45 -6.56 8.31
C TYR A 73 -29.24 -6.67 7.01
N LEU A 74 -28.54 -6.66 5.86
CA LEU A 74 -29.13 -6.90 4.54
C LEU A 74 -29.83 -8.26 4.49
N ASP A 75 -29.15 -9.33 4.88
CA ASP A 75 -29.60 -10.71 4.72
C ASP A 75 -30.89 -11.01 5.48
N LYS A 76 -31.06 -10.38 6.65
CA LYS A 76 -32.25 -10.55 7.49
C LYS A 76 -33.52 -10.03 6.82
N ASP A 77 -33.44 -8.88 6.16
CA ASP A 77 -34.59 -8.17 5.60
C ASP A 77 -34.38 -7.86 4.09
N TYR A 78 -33.74 -8.76 3.34
CA TYR A 78 -33.28 -8.45 1.97
C TYR A 78 -34.43 -8.20 0.97
N LEU A 79 -35.67 -8.57 1.30
CA LEU A 79 -36.85 -8.28 0.49
C LEU A 79 -37.44 -6.87 0.78
N ASP A 80 -36.96 -6.19 1.81
CA ASP A 80 -37.43 -4.86 2.20
C ASP A 80 -36.80 -3.78 1.31
N GLN A 81 -37.56 -3.37 0.29
CA GLN A 81 -37.11 -2.36 -0.68
C GLN A 81 -36.78 -1.01 -0.03
N THR A 82 -37.36 -0.68 1.11
CA THR A 82 -37.13 0.62 1.78
C THR A 82 -35.72 0.74 2.35
N LYS A 83 -35.04 -0.40 2.57
CA LYS A 83 -33.70 -0.46 3.15
C LYS A 83 -32.57 -0.53 2.11
N ILE A 84 -32.89 -0.70 0.83
CA ILE A 84 -31.91 -0.95 -0.23
C ILE A 84 -30.90 0.20 -0.34
N HIS A 85 -31.37 1.43 -0.53
CA HIS A 85 -30.50 2.61 -0.66
C HIS A 85 -29.65 2.84 0.60
N THR A 86 -30.25 2.75 1.78
CA THR A 86 -29.52 2.88 3.06
C THR A 86 -28.44 1.80 3.22
N THR A 87 -28.70 0.58 2.75
CA THR A 87 -27.70 -0.49 2.80
C THR A 87 -26.54 -0.22 1.84
N MET A 88 -26.85 0.31 0.65
CA MET A 88 -25.84 0.70 -0.32
C MET A 88 -25.02 1.92 0.12
N ASP A 89 -25.59 2.83 0.91
CA ASP A 89 -24.83 3.91 1.55
C ASP A 89 -23.77 3.34 2.51
N PHE A 90 -24.10 2.31 3.29
CA PHE A 90 -23.13 1.64 4.15
C PHE A 90 -22.03 0.93 3.34
N ILE A 91 -22.40 0.23 2.27
CA ILE A 91 -21.44 -0.46 1.38
C ILE A 91 -20.50 0.54 0.69
N THR A 92 -21.02 1.66 0.20
CA THR A 92 -20.23 2.71 -0.45
C THR A 92 -19.20 3.29 0.52
N ARG A 93 -19.60 3.55 1.77
CA ARG A 93 -18.67 3.99 2.82
C ARG A 93 -17.59 2.96 3.15
N ILE A 94 -17.91 1.67 3.09
CA ILE A 94 -16.92 0.59 3.24
C ILE A 94 -15.88 0.66 2.11
N TYR A 95 -16.32 0.86 0.87
CA TYR A 95 -15.42 1.00 -0.28
C TYR A 95 -14.59 2.28 -0.24
N GLU A 96 -15.15 3.39 0.25
CA GLU A 96 -14.41 4.63 0.51
C GLU A 96 -13.30 4.41 1.55
N ASN A 97 -13.64 3.72 2.66
CA ASN A 97 -12.67 3.38 3.70
C ASN A 97 -11.54 2.51 3.14
N LEU A 98 -11.86 1.44 2.40
CA LEU A 98 -10.86 0.58 1.75
C LEU A 98 -9.99 1.36 0.76
N SER A 99 -10.60 2.22 -0.05
CA SER A 99 -9.90 3.08 -1.00
C SER A 99 -8.90 4.03 -0.33
N GLY A 100 -9.18 4.43 0.92
CA GLY A 100 -8.29 5.25 1.74
C GLY A 100 -7.09 4.49 2.33
N VAL A 101 -7.13 3.16 2.40
CA VAL A 101 -6.05 2.34 2.99
C VAL A 101 -4.81 2.30 2.08
N HIS A 102 -5.02 2.07 0.78
CA HIS A 102 -3.95 2.01 -0.21
C HIS A 102 -4.51 2.17 -1.65
N PRO A 103 -3.75 2.77 -2.59
CA PRO A 103 -4.20 2.95 -3.98
C PRO A 103 -4.61 1.68 -4.73
N PHE A 104 -4.11 0.51 -4.31
CA PHE A 104 -4.53 -0.79 -4.86
C PHE A 104 -6.02 -1.04 -4.64
N TRP A 105 -6.52 -0.83 -3.42
CA TRP A 105 -7.94 -1.01 -3.08
C TRP A 105 -8.85 -0.08 -3.86
N ARG A 106 -8.43 1.18 -4.02
CA ARG A 106 -9.16 2.20 -4.80
C ARG A 106 -9.41 1.77 -6.24
N SER A 107 -8.52 0.95 -6.80
CA SER A 107 -8.62 0.50 -8.19
C SER A 107 -9.54 -0.71 -8.35
N THR A 108 -9.64 -1.56 -7.32
CA THR A 108 -10.38 -2.81 -7.35
C THR A 108 -11.89 -2.62 -7.16
N PHE A 109 -12.32 -1.86 -6.15
CA PHE A 109 -13.75 -1.82 -5.79
C PHE A 109 -14.62 -0.96 -6.70
N ASN A 110 -14.03 -0.03 -7.46
CA ASN A 110 -14.77 0.74 -8.48
C ASN A 110 -15.34 -0.15 -9.60
N LEU A 111 -14.77 -1.34 -9.77
CA LEU A 111 -15.19 -2.34 -10.75
C LEU A 111 -15.87 -3.55 -10.09
N SER A 112 -16.29 -3.44 -8.83
CA SER A 112 -16.91 -4.55 -8.12
C SER A 112 -18.22 -5.01 -8.80
N PRO A 113 -18.44 -6.34 -8.90
CA PRO A 113 -19.72 -6.90 -9.30
C PRO A 113 -20.90 -6.40 -8.43
N VAL A 114 -20.66 -6.05 -7.17
CA VAL A 114 -21.68 -5.48 -6.26
C VAL A 114 -22.23 -4.17 -6.83
N LEU A 115 -21.34 -3.21 -7.13
CA LEU A 115 -21.75 -1.92 -7.71
C LEU A 115 -22.36 -2.10 -9.10
N THR A 116 -21.86 -3.05 -9.89
CA THR A 116 -22.38 -3.34 -11.23
C THR A 116 -23.83 -3.83 -11.15
N SER A 117 -24.12 -4.81 -10.30
CA SER A 117 -25.49 -5.30 -10.09
C SER A 117 -26.39 -4.22 -9.50
N TYR A 118 -25.90 -3.40 -8.57
CA TYR A 118 -26.67 -2.30 -8.00
C TYR A 118 -27.00 -1.21 -9.02
N LYS A 119 -26.08 -0.87 -9.94
CA LYS A 119 -26.36 0.05 -11.04
C LYS A 119 -27.49 -0.44 -11.93
N TRP A 120 -27.55 -1.74 -12.19
CA TRP A 120 -28.67 -2.33 -12.92
C TRP A 120 -29.97 -2.28 -12.12
N TYR A 121 -29.92 -2.52 -10.80
CA TYR A 121 -31.08 -2.28 -9.94
C TYR A 121 -31.59 -0.83 -10.06
N GLU A 122 -30.70 0.17 -9.94
CA GLU A 122 -31.06 1.60 -10.04
C GLU A 122 -31.61 1.96 -11.41
N PHE A 123 -31.06 1.40 -12.49
CA PHE A 123 -31.56 1.59 -13.84
C PHE A 123 -33.04 1.22 -13.98
N TYR A 124 -33.47 0.13 -13.34
CA TYR A 124 -34.89 -0.26 -13.32
C TYR A 124 -35.69 0.56 -12.31
N TYR A 125 -35.16 0.81 -11.11
CA TYR A 125 -35.81 1.61 -10.06
C TYR A 125 -36.16 3.03 -10.55
N LEU A 126 -35.23 3.69 -11.23
CA LEU A 126 -35.38 5.03 -11.81
C LEU A 126 -36.08 5.05 -13.16
N ARG A 127 -36.46 3.88 -13.69
CA ARG A 127 -37.11 3.72 -15.00
C ARG A 127 -36.27 4.27 -16.18
N GLU A 128 -34.95 4.24 -16.08
CA GLU A 128 -34.05 4.73 -17.13
C GLU A 128 -34.23 3.96 -18.45
N TYR A 129 -34.70 2.71 -18.39
CA TYR A 129 -35.01 1.88 -19.57
C TYR A 129 -36.04 2.50 -20.52
N MET A 130 -36.94 3.36 -20.02
CA MET A 130 -37.95 4.02 -20.85
C MET A 130 -37.34 4.94 -21.92
N ASN A 131 -36.08 5.35 -21.75
CA ASN A 131 -35.35 6.17 -22.72
C ASN A 131 -34.85 5.37 -23.94
N PHE A 132 -35.00 4.04 -23.95
CA PHE A 132 -34.42 3.14 -24.95
C PHE A 132 -35.47 2.37 -25.77
N ASP A 133 -36.64 2.97 -26.00
CA ASP A 133 -37.74 2.38 -26.78
C ASP A 133 -38.23 1.03 -26.22
N ALA A 134 -38.27 0.94 -24.89
CA ALA A 134 -38.61 -0.28 -24.14
C ALA A 134 -40.11 -0.35 -23.79
N SER A 135 -40.99 -0.15 -24.76
CA SER A 135 -42.46 -0.09 -24.59
C SER A 135 -43.09 -1.36 -24.00
N ASP A 136 -42.37 -2.48 -24.04
CA ASP A 136 -42.89 -3.81 -23.76
C ASP A 136 -42.61 -4.30 -22.32
N ILE A 137 -41.90 -3.51 -21.49
CA ILE A 137 -41.59 -3.88 -20.10
C ILE A 137 -42.77 -3.52 -19.19
N THR A 138 -43.46 -4.52 -18.64
CA THR A 138 -44.54 -4.29 -17.67
C THR A 138 -43.99 -3.92 -16.28
N GLU A 139 -44.87 -3.42 -15.39
CA GLU A 139 -44.50 -3.17 -13.99
C GLU A 139 -44.04 -4.45 -13.27
N ALA A 140 -44.69 -5.58 -13.57
CA ALA A 140 -44.31 -6.88 -13.00
C ALA A 140 -42.92 -7.32 -13.48
N ASP A 141 -42.60 -7.12 -14.77
CA ASP A 141 -41.27 -7.41 -15.31
C ASP A 141 -40.19 -6.51 -14.71
N ARG A 142 -40.51 -5.24 -14.45
CA ARG A 142 -39.58 -4.33 -13.76
C ARG A 142 -39.30 -4.84 -12.34
N ASP A 143 -40.34 -5.15 -11.58
CA ASP A 143 -40.20 -5.56 -10.19
C ASP A 143 -39.40 -6.88 -10.08
N ASP A 144 -39.63 -7.84 -10.99
CA ASP A 144 -38.84 -9.08 -11.09
C ASP A 144 -37.36 -8.80 -11.40
N LYS A 145 -37.09 -7.91 -12.37
CA LYS A 145 -35.72 -7.51 -12.71
C LYS A 145 -35.03 -6.83 -11.54
N MET A 146 -35.70 -5.89 -10.86
CA MET A 146 -35.17 -5.24 -9.66
C MET A 146 -34.82 -6.28 -8.58
N GLN A 147 -35.73 -7.21 -8.31
CA GLN A 147 -35.48 -8.27 -7.32
C GLN A 147 -34.30 -9.17 -7.73
N ASN A 148 -34.18 -9.53 -9.01
CA ASN A 148 -33.07 -10.32 -9.52
C ASN A 148 -31.72 -9.61 -9.35
N TYR A 149 -31.61 -8.32 -9.73
CA TYR A 149 -30.36 -7.58 -9.55
C TYR A 149 -30.02 -7.36 -8.09
N TRP A 150 -31.02 -7.16 -7.23
CA TRP A 150 -30.80 -7.05 -5.79
C TRP A 150 -30.32 -8.38 -5.18
N GLU A 151 -30.86 -9.52 -5.61
CA GLU A 151 -30.35 -10.84 -5.21
C GLU A 151 -28.92 -11.07 -5.70
N GLN A 152 -28.56 -10.56 -6.88
CA GLN A 152 -27.16 -10.57 -7.34
C GLN A 152 -26.25 -9.71 -6.46
N VAL A 153 -26.69 -8.50 -6.07
CA VAL A 153 -25.95 -7.66 -5.10
C VAL A 153 -25.67 -8.46 -3.82
N ARG A 154 -26.70 -9.08 -3.25
CA ARG A 154 -26.58 -9.92 -2.05
C ARG A 154 -25.56 -11.03 -2.22
N LYS A 155 -25.65 -11.82 -3.31
CA LYS A 155 -24.70 -12.91 -3.60
C LYS A 155 -23.28 -12.41 -3.80
N ASN A 156 -23.12 -11.29 -4.50
CA ASN A 156 -21.82 -10.69 -4.77
C ASN A 156 -21.16 -10.18 -3.49
N ILE A 157 -21.92 -9.56 -2.58
CA ILE A 157 -21.41 -9.16 -1.25
C ILE A 157 -20.91 -10.37 -0.47
N MET A 158 -21.71 -11.45 -0.43
CA MET A 158 -21.32 -12.68 0.26
C MET A 158 -20.03 -13.27 -0.30
N HIS A 159 -19.87 -13.27 -1.63
CA HIS A 159 -18.66 -13.73 -2.29
C HIS A 159 -17.46 -12.83 -1.97
N GLU A 160 -17.62 -11.52 -2.12
CA GLU A 160 -16.57 -10.52 -1.87
C GLU A 160 -16.10 -10.54 -0.41
N LEU A 161 -17.01 -10.72 0.56
CA LEU A 161 -16.67 -10.92 1.97
C LEU A 161 -15.74 -12.12 2.19
N LYS A 162 -16.10 -13.27 1.58
CA LYS A 162 -15.27 -14.47 1.66
C LYS A 162 -13.90 -14.24 1.03
N GLU A 163 -13.84 -13.58 -0.12
CA GLU A 163 -12.57 -13.25 -0.77
C GLU A 163 -11.72 -12.32 0.11
N LEU A 164 -12.32 -11.33 0.78
CA LEU A 164 -11.62 -10.42 1.68
C LEU A 164 -11.07 -11.13 2.92
N GLU A 165 -11.81 -12.08 3.50
CA GLU A 165 -11.35 -12.91 4.62
C GLU A 165 -10.16 -13.80 4.20
N GLU A 166 -10.24 -14.43 3.02
CA GLU A 166 -9.11 -15.18 2.44
C GLU A 166 -7.91 -14.26 2.16
N PHE A 167 -8.17 -13.05 1.68
CA PHE A 167 -7.16 -12.06 1.38
C PHE A 167 -6.47 -11.53 2.64
N GLN A 168 -7.17 -11.41 3.77
CA GLN A 168 -6.58 -11.07 5.06
C GLN A 168 -5.52 -12.11 5.47
N ASN A 169 -5.83 -13.40 5.31
CA ASN A 169 -4.86 -14.48 5.58
C ASN A 169 -3.66 -14.39 4.63
N PHE A 170 -3.89 -14.05 3.37
CA PHE A 170 -2.83 -13.80 2.40
C PHE A 170 -1.90 -12.65 2.83
N ILE A 171 -2.44 -11.52 3.29
CA ILE A 171 -1.64 -10.39 3.81
C ILE A 171 -0.75 -10.83 4.97
N SER A 172 -1.31 -11.54 5.95
CA SER A 172 -0.53 -12.04 7.09
C SER A 172 0.57 -13.02 6.66
N SER A 173 0.28 -13.92 5.72
CA SER A 173 1.29 -14.83 5.16
C SER A 173 2.42 -14.07 4.44
N MET A 174 2.07 -13.11 3.59
CA MET A 174 3.06 -12.28 2.88
C MET A 174 3.91 -11.45 3.85
N ARG A 175 3.33 -10.93 4.94
CA ARG A 175 4.06 -10.22 5.98
C ARG A 175 5.06 -11.10 6.71
N ASN A 176 4.69 -12.34 7.03
CA ASN A 176 5.60 -13.31 7.61
C ASN A 176 6.77 -13.59 6.65
N ALA A 177 6.48 -13.76 5.36
CA ALA A 177 7.50 -13.96 4.35
C ALA A 177 8.43 -12.75 4.19
N VAL A 178 7.91 -11.51 4.19
CA VAL A 178 8.74 -10.29 4.16
C VAL A 178 9.66 -10.22 5.36
N THR A 179 9.12 -10.44 6.56
CA THR A 179 9.89 -10.41 7.82
C THR A 179 10.99 -11.47 7.80
N PHE A 180 10.68 -12.68 7.36
CA PHE A 180 11.65 -13.77 7.34
C PHE A 180 12.67 -13.68 6.20
N CYS A 181 12.26 -13.26 5.00
CA CYS A 181 13.09 -13.34 3.80
C CYS A 181 13.83 -12.04 3.49
N LEU A 182 13.22 -10.89 3.78
CA LEU A 182 13.68 -9.59 3.30
C LEU A 182 14.16 -8.69 4.45
N ASP A 183 13.52 -8.71 5.62
CA ASP A 183 13.89 -7.84 6.74
C ASP A 183 15.28 -8.20 7.27
N TYR A 184 16.19 -7.24 7.21
CA TYR A 184 17.57 -7.42 7.68
C TYR A 184 17.70 -7.32 9.21
N SER A 185 16.69 -6.76 9.89
CA SER A 185 16.74 -6.47 11.32
C SER A 185 16.20 -7.59 12.20
N SER A 186 15.25 -8.40 11.70
CA SER A 186 14.57 -9.40 12.54
C SER A 186 15.43 -10.62 12.88
N PHE A 187 16.33 -11.02 11.97
CA PHE A 187 17.16 -12.22 12.11
C PHE A 187 18.65 -11.92 11.84
N PRO A 188 19.39 -11.39 12.83
CA PRO A 188 20.80 -11.02 12.67
C PRO A 188 21.70 -12.19 12.22
N GLU A 189 21.36 -13.43 12.58
CA GLU A 189 22.04 -14.64 12.16
C GLU A 189 21.96 -14.88 10.64
N PHE A 190 20.93 -14.36 9.97
CA PHE A 190 20.73 -14.47 8.52
C PHE A 190 21.24 -13.25 7.75
N SER A 191 21.89 -12.30 8.43
CA SER A 191 22.43 -11.06 7.86
C SER A 191 23.41 -11.26 6.70
N LYS A 192 24.03 -12.44 6.58
CA LYS A 192 24.97 -12.79 5.50
C LYS A 192 24.32 -13.58 4.36
N LEU A 193 23.09 -14.06 4.55
CA LEU A 193 22.39 -14.89 3.57
C LEU A 193 21.74 -14.01 2.51
N HIS A 194 21.82 -14.48 1.26
CA HIS A 194 21.08 -13.91 0.15
C HIS A 194 19.57 -14.07 0.39
N THR A 195 18.74 -13.12 -0.02
CA THR A 195 17.27 -13.21 0.15
C THR A 195 16.68 -14.47 -0.48
N GLN A 196 17.22 -14.94 -1.61
CA GLN A 196 16.88 -16.25 -2.21
C GLN A 196 17.13 -17.43 -1.27
N GLN A 197 18.26 -17.44 -0.55
CA GLN A 197 18.56 -18.49 0.42
C GLN A 197 17.59 -18.42 1.61
N ARG A 198 17.25 -17.22 2.06
CA ARG A 198 16.23 -17.02 3.10
C ARG A 198 14.84 -17.46 2.65
N ALA A 199 14.46 -17.17 1.40
CA ALA A 199 13.21 -17.63 0.81
C ALA A 199 13.16 -19.16 0.69
N TYR A 200 14.27 -19.80 0.29
CA TYR A 200 14.37 -21.26 0.29
C TYR A 200 14.20 -21.86 1.69
N LEU A 201 14.85 -21.27 2.71
CA LEU A 201 14.67 -21.70 4.10
C LEU A 201 13.23 -21.52 4.57
N TYR A 202 12.60 -20.39 4.23
CA TYR A 202 11.20 -20.12 4.55
C TYR A 202 10.28 -21.19 3.95
N GLN A 203 10.45 -21.48 2.67
CA GLN A 203 9.68 -22.49 1.97
C GLN A 203 9.91 -23.90 2.54
N SER A 204 11.15 -24.22 2.91
CA SER A 204 11.52 -25.55 3.41
C SER A 204 10.99 -25.83 4.82
N HIS A 205 10.88 -24.82 5.67
CA HIS A 205 10.62 -24.99 7.10
C HIS A 205 9.30 -24.41 7.60
N PHE A 206 8.71 -23.44 6.90
CA PHE A 206 7.54 -22.71 7.39
C PHE A 206 6.33 -22.83 6.45
N ASP A 207 6.54 -22.69 5.14
CA ASP A 207 5.44 -22.81 4.17
C ASP A 207 5.90 -23.45 2.86
N SER A 208 5.69 -24.76 2.75
CA SER A 208 6.04 -25.53 1.55
C SER A 208 5.23 -25.17 0.30
N ASN A 209 4.12 -24.44 0.45
CA ASN A 209 3.30 -23.96 -0.65
C ASN A 209 3.64 -22.52 -1.05
N PHE A 210 4.36 -21.78 -0.20
CA PHE A 210 4.79 -20.42 -0.48
C PHE A 210 5.55 -20.35 -1.81
N MET A 211 5.00 -19.59 -2.76
CA MET A 211 5.54 -19.41 -4.11
C MET A 211 5.80 -20.72 -4.90
N ARG A 212 5.24 -21.86 -4.46
CA ARG A 212 5.46 -23.16 -5.12
C ARG A 212 4.57 -23.27 -6.35
N ASN A 213 5.20 -23.33 -7.53
CA ASN A 213 4.52 -23.48 -8.82
C ASN A 213 3.41 -22.46 -9.09
N GLN A 214 3.36 -21.33 -8.38
CA GLN A 214 2.31 -20.35 -8.60
C GLN A 214 2.59 -19.61 -9.90
N PRO A 215 1.71 -19.75 -10.91
CA PRO A 215 1.83 -18.98 -12.13
C PRO A 215 1.59 -17.51 -11.80
N ILE A 216 2.60 -16.67 -11.92
CA ILE A 216 2.37 -15.24 -11.87
C ILE A 216 1.82 -14.85 -13.24
N GLN A 217 0.58 -14.37 -13.25
CA GLN A 217 -0.04 -13.83 -14.45
C GLN A 217 0.65 -12.51 -14.77
N ASN A 218 1.74 -12.59 -15.53
CA ASN A 218 2.39 -11.39 -16.03
C ASN A 218 1.63 -10.96 -17.29
N ILE A 219 0.89 -9.87 -17.19
CA ILE A 219 0.33 -9.20 -18.37
C ILE A 219 1.49 -8.42 -18.99
N PHE A 220 2.00 -8.90 -20.13
CA PHE A 220 3.01 -8.18 -20.90
C PHE A 220 2.31 -7.24 -21.88
N ASN A 221 2.29 -5.95 -21.58
CA ASN A 221 1.89 -4.95 -22.56
C ASN A 221 3.08 -4.64 -23.49
N LEU A 222 3.17 -5.38 -24.61
CA LEU A 222 4.10 -5.11 -25.70
C LEU A 222 3.61 -3.88 -26.48
N SER A 223 3.92 -2.68 -26.00
CA SER A 223 3.66 -1.44 -26.75
C SER A 223 4.93 -0.92 -27.43
N ASP A 224 4.76 -0.22 -28.56
CA ASP A 224 5.84 0.56 -29.19
C ASP A 224 6.55 1.47 -28.17
N ARG A 225 7.85 1.75 -28.39
CA ARG A 225 8.67 2.67 -27.57
C ARG A 225 7.88 3.97 -27.34
N ALA A 226 7.25 4.06 -26.18
CA ALA A 226 6.65 5.29 -25.76
C ALA A 226 7.78 6.16 -25.24
N SER A 227 8.24 7.09 -26.07
CA SER A 227 9.03 8.22 -25.61
C SER A 227 8.38 8.82 -24.37
N ALA A 228 9.01 8.60 -23.21
CA ALA A 228 8.94 9.39 -21.99
C ALA A 228 7.57 9.99 -21.59
N LEU A 229 7.09 9.55 -20.41
CA LEU A 229 6.80 10.48 -19.29
C LEU A 229 5.79 11.64 -19.52
N ASN A 230 4.85 11.56 -20.46
CA ASN A 230 3.85 12.63 -20.60
C ASN A 230 2.57 12.36 -19.76
N PRO A 231 2.29 13.13 -18.70
CA PRO A 231 1.11 12.95 -17.83
C PRO A 231 -0.23 13.19 -18.54
N ASP A 232 -0.26 13.87 -19.70
CA ASP A 232 -1.47 14.06 -20.50
C ASP A 232 -1.71 12.95 -21.54
N ARG A 233 -0.94 11.85 -21.48
CA ARG A 233 -1.07 10.75 -22.43
C ARG A 233 -2.42 10.05 -22.27
N LYS A 234 -3.16 9.99 -23.38
CA LYS A 234 -4.31 9.10 -23.52
C LYS A 234 -3.82 7.70 -23.87
N ILE A 235 -4.24 6.71 -23.09
CA ILE A 235 -3.98 5.30 -23.38
C ILE A 235 -5.24 4.63 -23.92
N HIS A 236 -5.04 3.68 -24.84
CA HIS A 236 -6.07 2.76 -25.29
C HIS A 236 -5.99 1.50 -24.43
N PHE A 237 -7.07 1.17 -23.73
CA PHE A 237 -7.18 -0.11 -23.03
C PHE A 237 -7.44 -1.20 -24.08
N SER A 238 -6.57 -2.21 -24.13
CA SER A 238 -6.72 -3.38 -25.00
C SER A 238 -7.19 -4.55 -24.14
N ASN A 239 -8.29 -5.19 -24.52
CA ASN A 239 -8.70 -6.46 -23.89
C ASN A 239 -7.80 -7.64 -24.29
N ASN A 240 -6.87 -7.45 -25.24
CA ASN A 240 -5.87 -8.44 -25.61
C ASN A 240 -4.68 -8.35 -24.64
N ASN A 241 -4.92 -8.71 -23.39
CA ASN A 241 -3.84 -9.00 -22.46
C ASN A 241 -3.36 -10.43 -22.78
N ASP A 242 -2.24 -10.56 -23.50
CA ASP A 242 -1.57 -11.86 -23.58
C ASP A 242 -1.02 -12.18 -22.18
N VAL A 243 -1.77 -13.01 -21.45
CA VAL A 243 -1.39 -13.50 -20.13
C VAL A 243 -0.28 -14.52 -20.33
N MET A 244 0.98 -14.07 -20.22
CA MET A 244 2.10 -15.00 -20.22
C MET A 244 2.29 -15.52 -18.79
N VAL A 245 1.86 -16.75 -18.56
CA VAL A 245 2.10 -17.47 -17.32
C VAL A 245 3.58 -17.85 -17.26
N SER A 246 4.36 -17.15 -16.43
CA SER A 246 5.76 -17.49 -16.18
C SER A 246 5.96 -17.87 -14.71
N SER A 247 6.59 -19.01 -14.45
CA SER A 247 7.16 -19.31 -13.13
C SER A 247 8.39 -18.42 -12.91
N ILE A 248 8.38 -17.60 -11.86
CA ILE A 248 9.46 -16.61 -11.64
C ILE A 248 10.76 -17.26 -11.17
N ILE A 249 10.68 -18.49 -10.64
CA ILE A 249 11.85 -19.25 -10.21
C ILE A 249 12.01 -20.44 -11.15
N SER A 250 12.71 -20.23 -12.26
CA SER A 250 13.23 -21.36 -13.04
C SER A 250 14.54 -21.84 -12.42
N ASN A 251 14.50 -23.02 -11.80
CA ASN A 251 15.70 -23.74 -11.37
C ASN A 251 16.39 -24.48 -12.52
N ALA A 252 15.93 -24.30 -13.76
CA ALA A 252 16.50 -24.99 -14.91
C ALA A 252 17.86 -24.36 -15.27
N ASN A 253 18.91 -25.18 -15.22
CA ASN A 253 20.21 -24.82 -15.78
C ASN A 253 20.15 -24.89 -17.31
N TYR A 254 19.56 -23.87 -17.94
CA TYR A 254 19.39 -23.79 -19.39
C TYR A 254 20.73 -23.94 -20.13
N TYR A 255 21.84 -23.56 -19.50
CA TYR A 255 23.18 -23.73 -20.04
C TYR A 255 23.56 -25.21 -20.27
N GLU A 256 23.17 -26.12 -19.37
CA GLU A 256 23.37 -27.56 -19.57
C GLU A 256 22.39 -28.16 -20.58
N LEU A 257 21.15 -27.67 -20.62
CA LEU A 257 20.13 -28.12 -21.57
C LEU A 257 20.52 -27.80 -23.03
N ILE A 258 21.06 -26.59 -23.24
CA ILE A 258 21.56 -26.11 -24.54
C ILE A 258 22.84 -26.86 -24.95
N LYS A 259 23.71 -27.22 -23.98
CA LYS A 259 24.91 -28.04 -24.28
C LYS A 259 24.59 -29.48 -24.65
N LYS A 260 23.56 -30.09 -24.03
CA LYS A 260 23.17 -31.49 -24.30
C LYS A 260 22.44 -31.65 -25.62
N THR A 261 21.68 -30.64 -26.05
CA THR A 261 21.01 -30.64 -27.34
C THR A 261 22.00 -30.15 -28.40
N LYS A 262 22.56 -31.05 -29.20
CA LYS A 262 23.32 -30.74 -30.44
C LYS A 262 22.41 -30.15 -31.52
N THR A 263 21.64 -29.13 -31.17
CA THR A 263 20.85 -28.35 -32.12
C THR A 263 21.53 -27.00 -32.20
N SER A 264 22.08 -26.67 -33.37
CA SER A 264 22.40 -25.29 -33.71
C SER A 264 21.08 -24.53 -33.82
N LEU A 265 20.54 -24.11 -32.68
CA LEU A 265 19.40 -23.22 -32.63
C LEU A 265 19.85 -21.90 -33.22
N ASP A 266 19.41 -21.62 -34.44
CA ASP A 266 19.68 -20.36 -35.10
C ASP A 266 18.74 -19.29 -34.53
N PHE A 267 19.25 -18.56 -33.54
CA PHE A 267 18.54 -17.45 -32.92
C PHE A 267 18.64 -16.16 -33.76
N SER A 268 19.34 -16.15 -34.89
CA SER A 268 19.58 -14.93 -35.68
C SER A 268 18.29 -14.31 -36.21
N ALA A 269 17.32 -15.13 -36.65
CA ALA A 269 16.01 -14.66 -37.09
C ALA A 269 15.18 -14.05 -35.95
N LEU A 270 15.32 -14.59 -34.74
CA LEU A 270 14.65 -14.06 -33.54
C LEU A 270 15.32 -12.76 -33.07
N ALA A 271 16.66 -12.73 -33.04
CA ALA A 271 17.43 -11.53 -32.69
C ALA A 271 17.18 -10.37 -33.68
N ALA A 272 17.12 -10.65 -34.98
CA ALA A 272 16.83 -9.65 -36.00
C ALA A 272 15.40 -9.09 -35.93
N SER A 273 14.42 -9.88 -35.44
CA SER A 273 13.06 -9.36 -35.17
C SER A 273 13.02 -8.49 -33.91
N LEU A 274 13.82 -8.82 -32.90
CA LEU A 274 13.98 -8.04 -31.66
C LEU A 274 14.76 -6.72 -31.88
N GLU A 275 15.71 -6.67 -32.82
CA GLU A 275 16.47 -5.43 -33.11
C GLU A 275 15.61 -4.34 -33.77
N LYS A 276 14.61 -4.73 -34.57
CA LYS A 276 13.64 -3.81 -35.20
C LYS A 276 12.52 -3.40 -34.25
N THR A 277 12.24 -4.20 -33.23
CA THR A 277 11.18 -3.96 -32.26
C THR A 277 11.81 -3.37 -31.03
N SER A 278 11.62 -2.08 -30.80
CA SER A 278 12.13 -1.46 -29.59
C SER A 278 11.33 -1.92 -28.36
N ILE A 279 11.70 -3.06 -27.81
CA ILE A 279 11.00 -3.69 -26.70
C ILE A 279 11.48 -3.03 -25.41
N GLU A 280 10.64 -2.20 -24.82
CA GLU A 280 10.69 -1.98 -23.39
C GLU A 280 9.88 -3.10 -22.72
N THR A 281 10.56 -4.05 -22.09
CA THR A 281 9.90 -5.02 -21.21
C THR A 281 9.48 -4.29 -19.93
N THR A 282 8.41 -3.50 -20.02
CA THR A 282 7.74 -2.95 -18.84
C THR A 282 6.66 -3.94 -18.43
N THR A 283 6.80 -4.49 -17.23
CA THR A 283 5.75 -5.29 -16.60
C THR A 283 4.73 -4.31 -16.01
N ASN A 284 3.72 -4.01 -16.83
CA ASN A 284 2.59 -3.18 -16.44
C ASN A 284 1.46 -4.09 -16.02
N LEU A 285 1.01 -3.96 -14.78
CA LEU A 285 -0.08 -4.75 -14.23
C LEU A 285 -1.26 -3.81 -13.95
N ASP A 286 -2.35 -4.02 -14.67
CA ASP A 286 -3.61 -3.31 -14.43
C ASP A 286 -4.32 -3.96 -13.24
N ILE A 287 -4.67 -3.16 -12.24
CA ILE A 287 -5.33 -3.60 -11.01
C ILE A 287 -6.82 -3.34 -11.16
N THR A 288 -7.58 -4.42 -11.26
CA THR A 288 -9.04 -4.38 -11.39
C THR A 288 -9.75 -5.32 -10.43
N THR A 289 -9.07 -6.38 -10.00
CA THR A 289 -9.59 -7.42 -9.11
C THR A 289 -8.70 -7.63 -7.88
N LEU A 290 -9.19 -8.38 -6.89
CA LEU A 290 -8.37 -8.81 -5.75
C LEU A 290 -7.23 -9.73 -6.17
N GLU A 291 -7.45 -10.54 -7.20
CA GLU A 291 -6.45 -11.46 -7.74
C GLU A 291 -5.27 -10.72 -8.39
N ASP A 292 -5.54 -9.57 -9.04
CA ASP A 292 -4.49 -8.69 -9.57
C ASP A 292 -3.58 -8.17 -8.43
N ILE A 293 -4.17 -7.83 -7.29
CA ILE A 293 -3.40 -7.39 -6.12
C ILE A 293 -2.53 -8.53 -5.58
N LYS A 294 -3.07 -9.76 -5.45
CA LYS A 294 -2.27 -10.93 -5.04
C LYS A 294 -1.10 -11.14 -6.00
N THR A 295 -1.38 -11.07 -7.30
CA THR A 295 -0.39 -11.21 -8.37
C THR A 295 0.73 -10.19 -8.22
N ILE A 296 0.41 -8.91 -8.01
CA ILE A 296 1.40 -7.85 -7.79
C ILE A 296 2.21 -8.08 -6.52
N CYS A 297 1.58 -8.54 -5.44
CA CYS A 297 2.28 -8.84 -4.19
C CYS A 297 3.30 -9.97 -4.38
N LEU A 298 2.89 -11.07 -5.01
CA LEU A 298 3.76 -12.21 -5.31
C LEU A 298 4.88 -11.83 -6.29
N TYR A 299 4.53 -11.08 -7.34
CA TYR A 299 5.48 -10.56 -8.33
C TYR A 299 6.54 -9.66 -7.67
N THR A 300 6.09 -8.65 -6.94
CA THR A 300 6.99 -7.68 -6.30
C THR A 300 7.89 -8.37 -5.28
N PHE A 301 7.32 -9.27 -4.45
CA PHE A 301 8.12 -10.07 -3.52
C PHE A 301 9.21 -10.88 -4.25
N SER A 302 8.86 -11.56 -5.34
CA SER A 302 9.81 -12.35 -6.12
C SER A 302 10.93 -11.51 -6.73
N LEU A 303 10.63 -10.27 -7.13
CA LEU A 303 11.63 -9.33 -7.63
C LEU A 303 12.57 -8.88 -6.52
N LEU A 304 12.05 -8.59 -5.33
CA LEU A 304 12.89 -8.24 -4.17
C LEU A 304 13.83 -9.39 -3.81
N VAL A 305 13.32 -10.62 -3.83
CA VAL A 305 14.12 -11.83 -3.62
C VAL A 305 15.17 -11.99 -4.72
N SER A 306 14.79 -11.92 -5.99
CA SER A 306 15.72 -12.12 -7.12
C SER A 306 16.80 -11.05 -7.21
N ASN A 307 16.49 -9.80 -6.85
CA ASN A 307 17.43 -8.68 -6.87
C ASN A 307 18.21 -8.49 -5.56
N ASN A 308 18.08 -9.43 -4.61
CA ASN A 308 18.71 -9.36 -3.29
C ASN A 308 18.42 -8.06 -2.53
N VAL A 309 17.19 -7.58 -2.61
CA VAL A 309 16.75 -6.37 -1.95
C VAL A 309 16.38 -6.70 -0.51
N HIS A 310 17.09 -6.09 0.43
CA HIS A 310 16.78 -6.17 1.86
C HIS A 310 15.97 -4.96 2.30
N VAL A 311 14.97 -5.21 3.14
CA VAL A 311 14.14 -4.16 3.76
C VAL A 311 14.55 -3.99 5.23
N ARG A 312 14.14 -2.87 5.84
CA ARG A 312 14.39 -2.62 7.27
C ARG A 312 13.39 -1.60 7.83
N PRO A 313 13.21 -1.55 9.16
CA PRO A 313 12.41 -0.51 9.80
C PRO A 313 13.09 0.87 9.68
N CYS A 314 12.30 1.90 9.39
CA CYS A 314 12.76 3.27 9.37
C CYS A 314 13.08 3.76 10.79
N LYS A 315 14.24 4.42 10.99
CA LYS A 315 14.62 4.97 12.30
C LYS A 315 13.69 6.06 12.84
N ASN A 316 12.91 6.72 11.98
CA ASN A 316 11.94 7.74 12.42
C ASN A 316 10.56 7.15 12.67
N CYS A 317 9.92 6.54 11.65
CA CYS A 317 8.54 6.07 11.74
C CYS A 317 8.37 4.59 12.13
N GLY A 318 9.46 3.81 12.22
CA GLY A 318 9.43 2.38 12.55
C GLY A 318 8.95 1.45 11.43
N ARG A 319 8.24 1.98 10.43
CA ARG A 319 7.68 1.22 9.29
C ARG A 319 8.76 0.60 8.40
N LEU A 320 8.48 -0.58 7.85
CA LEU A 320 9.40 -1.24 6.90
C LEU A 320 9.55 -0.40 5.64
N PHE A 321 10.75 -0.34 5.08
CA PHE A 321 10.97 0.33 3.81
C PHE A 321 12.03 -0.37 2.95
N SER A 322 11.88 -0.20 1.64
CA SER A 322 12.87 -0.60 0.65
C SER A 322 13.85 0.57 0.42
N PRO A 323 15.18 0.35 0.51
CA PRO A 323 16.15 1.41 0.30
C PRO A 323 16.04 2.04 -1.10
N TYR A 324 16.06 3.37 -1.17
CA TYR A 324 15.79 4.09 -2.42
C TYR A 324 17.07 4.28 -3.26
N ASN A 325 18.15 4.74 -2.63
CA ASN A 325 19.42 5.02 -3.33
C ASN A 325 20.59 4.17 -2.84
N ARG A 326 20.68 3.93 -1.54
CA ARG A 326 21.82 3.24 -0.94
C ARG A 326 21.36 2.10 -0.05
N LYS A 327 22.07 0.97 -0.12
CA LYS A 327 21.74 -0.22 0.69
C LYS A 327 21.83 0.05 2.20
N ASP A 328 22.57 1.06 2.64
CA ASP A 328 22.75 1.44 4.04
C ASP A 328 21.78 2.54 4.51
N GLU A 329 20.79 2.91 3.69
CA GLU A 329 19.79 3.93 4.04
C GLU A 329 19.04 3.56 5.32
N LEU A 330 18.75 4.55 6.18
CA LEU A 330 18.16 4.35 7.51
C LEU A 330 16.76 4.95 7.66
N TYR A 331 16.35 5.77 6.70
CA TYR A 331 15.10 6.52 6.71
C TYR A 331 14.35 6.25 5.41
N CYS A 332 13.04 6.04 5.50
CA CYS A 332 12.21 5.92 4.31
C CYS A 332 11.99 7.30 3.64
N SER A 333 11.59 7.27 2.37
CA SER A 333 11.28 8.47 1.58
C SER A 333 9.83 8.96 1.75
N ARG A 334 9.07 8.42 2.72
CA ARG A 334 7.68 8.82 2.97
C ARG A 334 7.62 10.27 3.44
N ILE A 335 6.68 11.03 2.88
CA ILE A 335 6.35 12.39 3.31
C ILE A 335 5.43 12.30 4.52
N GLN A 336 5.79 12.99 5.60
CA GLN A 336 5.02 13.07 6.84
C GLN A 336 3.98 14.20 6.77
N ALA A 337 3.10 14.29 7.77
CA ALA A 337 2.04 15.31 7.83
C ALA A 337 2.57 16.76 7.81
N ASN A 338 3.81 16.99 8.24
CA ASN A 338 4.49 18.28 8.18
C ASN A 338 5.17 18.55 6.82
N SER A 339 4.83 17.79 5.78
CA SER A 339 5.40 17.85 4.43
C SER A 339 6.90 17.59 4.36
N LYS A 340 7.52 17.04 5.42
CA LYS A 340 8.93 16.67 5.47
C LYS A 340 9.12 15.18 5.26
N THR A 341 10.28 14.80 4.75
CA THR A 341 10.68 13.40 4.72
C THR A 341 10.96 12.87 6.13
N CYS A 342 10.87 11.56 6.33
CA CYS A 342 11.24 10.93 7.60
C CYS A 342 12.66 11.27 8.06
N ARG A 343 13.57 11.56 7.13
CA ARG A 343 14.94 11.96 7.44
C ARG A 343 14.97 13.37 8.04
N GLU A 344 14.37 14.34 7.36
CA GLU A 344 14.33 15.75 7.79
C GLU A 344 13.61 15.90 9.12
N ASP A 345 12.44 15.26 9.24
CA ASP A 345 11.65 15.29 10.47
C ASP A 345 12.42 14.71 11.67
N TYR A 346 13.20 13.64 11.46
CA TYR A 346 14.06 13.10 12.50
C TYR A 346 15.16 14.08 12.91
N TYR A 347 15.84 14.73 11.95
CA TYR A 347 16.89 15.71 12.26
C TYR A 347 16.35 16.90 13.05
N ASP A 348 15.18 17.42 12.68
CA ASP A 348 14.55 18.53 13.40
C ASP A 348 14.21 18.13 14.84
N LYS A 349 13.66 16.92 15.03
CA LYS A 349 13.39 16.37 16.38
C LYS A 349 14.67 16.26 17.21
N GLN A 350 15.79 15.84 16.61
CA GLN A 350 17.07 15.76 17.32
C GLN A 350 17.62 17.14 17.68
N ILE A 351 17.59 18.10 16.76
CA ILE A 351 18.03 19.49 17.02
C ILE A 351 17.22 20.08 18.17
N HIS A 352 15.89 19.97 18.14
CA HIS A 352 15.04 20.45 19.22
C HIS A 352 15.30 19.74 20.55
N ALA A 353 15.53 18.42 20.53
CA ALA A 353 15.89 17.68 21.73
C ALA A 353 17.24 18.13 22.31
N ASP A 354 18.23 18.40 21.46
CA ASP A 354 19.54 18.92 21.86
C ASP A 354 19.45 20.34 22.42
N GLU A 355 18.63 21.21 21.84
CA GLU A 355 18.34 22.55 22.37
C GLU A 355 17.73 22.48 23.77
N LEU A 356 16.72 21.63 23.97
CA LEU A 356 16.11 21.37 25.28
C LEU A 356 17.14 20.88 26.30
N ILE A 357 17.98 19.91 25.92
CA ILE A 357 19.03 19.36 26.79
C ILE A 357 20.08 20.42 27.12
N ARG A 358 20.52 21.22 26.14
CA ARG A 358 21.49 22.30 26.33
C ARG A 358 20.94 23.36 27.28
N TYR A 359 19.69 23.76 27.11
CA TYR A 359 19.04 24.73 27.99
C TYR A 359 18.94 24.19 29.42
N TYR A 360 18.45 22.96 29.57
CA TYR A 360 18.35 22.28 30.87
C TYR A 360 19.69 22.24 31.60
N ARG A 361 20.76 21.82 30.92
CA ARG A 361 22.11 21.77 31.50
C ARG A 361 22.60 23.15 31.94
N THR A 362 22.31 24.18 31.17
CA THR A 362 22.70 25.56 31.47
C THR A 362 21.98 26.08 32.70
N ALA A 363 20.64 25.93 32.74
CA ALA A 363 19.82 26.31 33.90
C ALA A 363 20.23 25.53 35.16
N TYR A 364 20.51 24.23 35.03
CA TYR A 364 20.95 23.39 36.15
C TYR A 364 22.28 23.88 36.74
N LYS A 365 23.26 24.22 35.88
CA LYS A 365 24.54 24.79 36.34
C LYS A 365 24.33 26.13 37.04
N ARG A 366 23.48 27.01 36.50
CA ARG A 366 23.14 28.32 37.09
C ARG A 366 22.54 28.17 38.48
N GLU A 367 21.53 27.31 38.63
CA GLU A 367 20.87 27.08 39.92
C GLU A 367 21.79 26.36 40.92
N ASN A 368 22.63 25.41 40.47
CA ASN A 368 23.60 24.77 41.36
C ASN A 368 24.65 25.79 41.86
N ALA A 369 25.12 26.70 41.02
CA ALA A 369 26.02 27.78 41.44
C ALA A 369 25.35 28.76 42.43
N ARG A 370 24.05 29.05 42.24
CA ARG A 370 23.26 29.85 43.20
C ARG A 370 23.13 29.13 44.55
N LYS A 371 22.83 27.83 44.53
CA LYS A 371 22.77 26.98 45.72
C LYS A 371 24.07 27.05 46.51
N GLN A 372 25.22 26.80 45.85
CA GLN A 372 26.53 26.80 46.51
C GLN A 372 26.87 28.16 47.16
N ARG A 373 26.54 29.28 46.50
CA ARG A 373 26.74 30.63 47.06
C ARG A 373 25.88 30.91 48.29
N ASN A 374 24.68 30.34 48.35
CA ASN A 374 23.69 30.64 49.39
C ASN A 374 23.62 29.59 50.50
N ILE A 375 24.28 28.44 50.36
CA ILE A 375 24.11 27.31 51.30
C ILE A 375 24.60 27.65 52.72
N ILE A 376 25.63 28.50 52.83
CA ILE A 376 26.19 28.98 54.10
C ILE A 376 25.21 29.93 54.81
N ASN A 377 24.56 30.83 54.06
CA ASN A 377 23.70 31.87 54.62
C ASN A 377 22.21 31.46 54.69
N LYS A 378 21.80 30.46 53.90
CA LYS A 378 20.43 29.99 53.76
C LYS A 378 20.44 28.47 53.58
N PRO A 379 20.40 27.68 54.67
CA PRO A 379 20.39 26.21 54.62
C PRO A 379 19.21 25.62 53.84
N SER A 380 18.09 26.36 53.71
CA SER A 380 16.94 25.95 52.89
C SER A 380 17.22 25.96 51.37
N SER A 381 18.34 26.55 50.92
CA SER A 381 18.74 26.58 49.51
C SER A 381 18.95 25.19 48.92
N GLU A 382 19.39 24.20 49.71
CA GLU A 382 19.53 22.81 49.24
C GLU A 382 18.16 22.20 48.93
N LYS A 383 17.19 22.34 49.84
CA LYS A 383 15.81 21.85 49.65
C LYS A 383 15.14 22.52 48.45
N GLU A 384 15.30 23.83 48.31
CA GLU A 384 14.79 24.60 47.18
C GLU A 384 15.38 24.12 45.84
N PHE A 385 16.68 23.82 45.80
CA PHE A 385 17.34 23.29 44.62
C PHE A 385 16.82 21.89 44.27
N THR A 386 16.67 20.99 45.25
CA THR A 386 16.12 19.64 45.01
C THR A 386 14.71 19.69 44.45
N GLN A 387 13.86 20.57 45.00
CA GLN A 387 12.49 20.75 44.52
C GLN A 387 12.47 21.31 43.09
N TRP A 388 13.28 22.33 42.81
CA TRP A 388 13.43 22.88 41.46
C TRP A 388 13.96 21.84 40.47
N ALA A 389 15.00 21.08 40.82
CA ALA A 389 15.57 20.05 39.94
C ALA A 389 14.55 18.96 39.57
N LYS A 390 13.72 18.54 40.54
CA LYS A 390 12.62 17.61 40.28
C LYS A 390 11.57 18.19 39.33
N LYS A 391 11.21 19.48 39.49
CA LYS A 391 10.29 20.20 38.59
C LYS A 391 10.89 20.36 37.20
N ALA A 392 12.15 20.78 37.09
CA ALA A 392 12.87 20.97 35.84
C ALA A 392 13.03 19.66 35.05
N LYS A 393 13.33 18.55 35.73
CA LYS A 393 13.38 17.23 35.08
C LYS A 393 12.01 16.82 34.54
N LYS A 394 10.93 17.01 35.30
CA LYS A 394 9.57 16.77 34.81
C LYS A 394 9.20 17.67 33.62
N ALA A 395 9.60 18.93 33.65
CA ALA A 395 9.36 19.86 32.54
C ALA A 395 10.14 19.46 31.28
N LEU A 396 11.37 18.96 31.41
CA LEU A 396 12.17 18.46 30.29
C LEU A 396 11.50 17.24 29.64
N GLU A 397 11.00 16.29 30.44
CA GLU A 397 10.28 15.13 29.92
C GLU A 397 8.98 15.53 29.19
N LYS A 398 8.24 16.52 29.71
CA LYS A 398 7.06 17.06 29.03
C LYS A 398 7.40 17.78 27.72
N ALA A 399 8.44 18.62 27.73
CA ALA A 399 8.90 19.32 26.53
C ALA A 399 9.39 18.37 25.45
N LYS A 400 10.11 17.29 25.81
CA LYS A 400 10.54 16.25 24.86
C LYS A 400 9.37 15.49 24.22
N LYS A 401 8.25 15.37 24.92
CA LYS A 401 7.02 14.76 24.40
C LYS A 401 6.19 15.71 23.53
N GLY A 402 6.54 17.00 23.50
CA GLY A 402 5.77 18.02 22.80
C GLY A 402 4.59 18.58 23.60
N ASP A 403 4.40 18.15 24.85
CA ASP A 403 3.31 18.62 25.73
C ASP A 403 3.53 20.05 26.27
N LEU A 404 4.71 20.63 26.00
CA LEU A 404 5.14 21.92 26.53
C LEU A 404 6.00 22.60 25.46
N SER A 405 5.67 23.84 25.10
CA SER A 405 6.48 24.61 24.15
C SER A 405 7.86 24.96 24.71
N PHE A 406 8.81 25.28 23.83
CA PHE A 406 10.16 25.66 24.25
C PHE A 406 10.17 26.90 25.15
N ASP A 407 9.31 27.89 24.91
CA ASP A 407 9.25 29.11 25.71
C ASP A 407 8.60 28.89 27.08
N GLU A 408 7.56 28.04 27.17
CA GLU A 408 6.99 27.64 28.45
C GLU A 408 7.99 26.82 29.27
N PHE A 409 8.77 25.96 28.60
CA PHE A 409 9.86 25.23 29.22
C PHE A 409 10.91 26.17 29.81
N LYS A 410 11.34 27.20 29.07
CA LYS A 410 12.26 28.22 29.59
C LYS A 410 11.69 28.91 30.82
N LYS A 411 10.44 29.39 30.77
CA LYS A 411 9.77 30.05 31.90
C LYS A 411 9.68 29.17 33.15
N ILE A 412 9.57 27.85 33.02
CA ILE A 412 9.57 26.96 34.19
C ILE A 412 10.97 26.82 34.79
N LEU A 413 12.02 26.88 33.98
CA LEU A 413 13.41 26.71 34.40
C LEU A 413 14.04 28.00 34.91
N ASP A 414 13.66 29.14 34.33
CA ASP A 414 14.00 30.47 34.80
C ASP A 414 13.01 30.84 35.91
N ARG A 415 13.42 30.75 37.18
CA ARG A 415 12.62 31.36 38.26
C ARG A 415 12.45 32.84 37.90
N GLU A 416 11.20 33.31 37.76
CA GLU A 416 10.92 34.74 37.76
C GLU A 416 11.61 35.35 38.99
N GLY A 417 12.43 36.38 38.73
CA GLY A 417 13.34 36.99 39.68
C GLY A 417 12.63 37.60 40.87
#